data_AF-A0A1W9WY35-F1
#
_entry.id   AF-A0A1W9WY35-F1
#
_cell.length_a   1.000
_cell.length_b   1.000
_cell.length_c   1.000
_cell.angle_alpha   90.00
_cell.angle_beta   90.00
_cell.angle_gamma   90.00
#
_symmetry.space_group_name_H-M   'P 1'
#
loop_
_entity.id
_entity.type
_entity.pdbx_description
1 polymer ?
#
loop_
_entity_poly.entity_id
_entity_poly.type
_entity_poly.pdbx_seq_one_letter_code
_entity_poly.pdbx_strand_id
1 'polypeptide(L)'
;MEELFVVQKHLNQIVEEQPFPDYAKWWNLGSVFSEFMSESIISQWFGLHHNNGDFRLVKNEVSEYLKVVYGRKARVSLVEDFVNKTFSYPIQSGEFDALSYSFYRSAFQFIENHLKEYEQSLTRERRRFTKRVGKIFFQQVRHYLNLDLPIGLTYEPSFIRLKASLQNLGTFLKTQGYLRDHFDFKFDLDVEYAGKRIVQTESAFLDNLENNGIAYALYEMGYPAILPSAVYLYHTIGEAQHHSSRTIEELFELMGYEARETDDFDPMGYPSNRVVELWEIRKC
;
A
#
# COMPACT_ATOMS: atom_id res chain seq x y z
N MET A 1 -22.02 -16.21 -5.27
CA MET A 1 -20.87 -15.62 -4.56
C MET A 1 -21.10 -15.90 -3.10
N GLU A 2 -20.47 -16.94 -2.58
CA GLU A 2 -20.40 -17.16 -1.14
C GLU A 2 -19.50 -16.06 -0.57
N GLU A 3 -20.06 -15.19 0.27
CA GLU A 3 -19.24 -14.42 1.20
C GLU A 3 -18.53 -15.45 2.09
N LEU A 4 -17.27 -15.73 1.77
CA LEU A 4 -16.37 -16.44 2.67
C LEU A 4 -16.36 -15.64 3.98
N PHE A 5 -17.06 -16.16 4.99
CA PHE A 5 -16.93 -15.70 6.36
C PHE A 5 -15.47 -15.89 6.78
N VAL A 6 -14.65 -14.85 6.63
CA VAL A 6 -13.35 -14.80 7.28
C VAL A 6 -13.64 -14.78 8.76
N VAL A 7 -13.41 -15.91 9.43
CA VAL A 7 -13.42 -15.97 10.90
C VAL A 7 -12.38 -14.97 11.37
N GLN A 8 -12.83 -13.85 11.95
CA GLN A 8 -11.93 -12.84 12.50
C GLN A 8 -11.08 -13.48 13.60
N LYS A 9 -9.81 -13.71 13.29
CA LYS A 9 -8.85 -14.27 14.25
C LYS A 9 -8.29 -13.16 15.12
N HIS A 10 -7.82 -13.51 16.31
CA HIS A 10 -7.07 -12.58 17.14
C HIS A 10 -5.65 -12.39 16.58
N LEU A 11 -5.07 -11.19 16.79
CA LEU A 11 -3.75 -10.84 16.24
C LEU A 11 -2.66 -11.87 16.62
N ASN A 12 -2.64 -12.32 17.88
CA ASN A 12 -1.68 -13.31 18.35
C ASN A 12 -1.79 -14.65 17.63
N GLN A 13 -3.01 -15.11 17.34
CA GLN A 13 -3.23 -16.37 16.61
C GLN A 13 -2.65 -16.30 15.20
N ILE A 14 -2.86 -15.18 14.50
CA ILE A 14 -2.36 -15.00 13.13
C ILE A 14 -0.84 -14.87 13.13
N VAL A 15 -0.25 -14.16 14.09
CA VAL A 15 1.21 -14.03 14.22
C VAL A 15 1.87 -15.39 14.49
N GLU A 16 1.23 -16.27 15.25
CA GLU A 16 1.70 -17.65 15.48
C GLU A 16 1.60 -18.50 14.21
N GLU A 17 0.54 -18.35 13.43
CA GLU A 17 0.33 -19.10 12.17
C GLU A 17 1.22 -18.59 11.02
N GLN A 18 1.45 -17.28 10.94
CA GLN A 18 2.15 -16.63 9.83
C GLN A 18 3.12 -15.55 10.32
N PRO A 19 4.24 -15.94 10.96
CA PRO A 19 5.23 -14.99 11.44
C PRO A 19 6.05 -14.37 10.30
N PHE A 20 6.51 -13.13 10.50
CA PHE A 20 7.42 -12.42 9.59
C PHE A 20 8.79 -12.17 10.26
N PRO A 21 9.63 -13.20 10.46
CA PRO A 21 10.88 -13.07 11.21
C PRO A 21 11.87 -12.09 10.56
N ASP A 22 11.87 -11.99 9.23
CA ASP A 22 12.76 -11.07 8.50
C ASP A 22 12.45 -9.58 8.77
N TYR A 23 11.25 -9.28 9.28
CA TYR A 23 10.82 -7.94 9.66
C TYR A 23 11.18 -7.60 11.12
N ALA A 24 11.67 -8.57 11.90
CA ALA A 24 12.09 -8.34 13.28
C ALA A 24 13.32 -7.40 13.38
N LYS A 25 14.12 -7.33 12.30
CA LYS A 25 15.21 -6.36 12.17
C LYS A 25 14.67 -5.07 11.56
N TRP A 26 14.47 -4.07 12.41
CA TRP A 26 14.01 -2.76 11.98
C TRP A 26 15.12 -1.96 11.29
N TRP A 27 14.71 -1.15 10.32
CA TRP A 27 15.48 -0.09 9.67
C TRP A 27 14.77 1.27 9.76
N ASN A 28 15.52 2.35 9.56
CA ASN A 28 15.01 3.72 9.60
C ASN A 28 14.15 4.04 8.38
N LEU A 29 13.03 4.73 8.61
CA LEU A 29 12.30 5.42 7.57
C LEU A 29 12.78 6.87 7.47
N GLY A 30 12.80 7.38 6.24
CA GLY A 30 13.12 8.76 5.94
C GLY A 30 12.04 9.70 6.45
N SER A 31 12.44 10.92 6.82
CA SER A 31 11.53 11.92 7.37
C SER A 31 10.48 12.37 6.35
N VAL A 32 10.84 12.50 5.07
CA VAL A 32 9.91 12.93 4.02
C VAL A 32 8.78 11.92 3.82
N PHE A 33 9.13 10.62 3.74
CA PHE A 33 8.11 9.57 3.70
C PHE A 33 7.23 9.58 4.94
N SER A 34 7.85 9.65 6.13
CA SER A 34 7.14 9.61 7.41
C SER A 34 6.15 10.78 7.55
N GLU A 35 6.55 11.97 7.10
CA GLU A 35 5.71 13.16 7.07
C GLU A 35 4.54 13.02 6.10
N PHE A 36 4.81 12.61 4.86
CA PHE A 36 3.76 12.47 3.84
C PHE A 36 2.74 11.39 4.20
N MET A 37 3.20 10.25 4.71
CA MET A 37 2.30 9.18 5.15
C MET A 37 1.53 9.56 6.41
N SER A 38 2.15 10.26 7.35
CA SER A 38 1.44 10.83 8.49
C SER A 38 0.31 11.73 8.02
N GLU A 39 0.60 12.76 7.20
CA GLU A 39 -0.42 13.67 6.68
C GLU A 39 -1.55 12.91 5.98
N SER A 40 -1.19 11.93 5.15
CA SER A 40 -2.16 11.15 4.37
C SER A 40 -3.08 10.30 5.24
N ILE A 41 -2.52 9.57 6.21
CA ILE A 41 -3.30 8.70 7.11
C ILE A 41 -4.13 9.55 8.07
N ILE A 42 -3.49 10.54 8.71
CA ILE A 42 -4.11 11.33 9.78
C ILE A 42 -5.23 12.22 9.23
N SER A 43 -5.03 12.88 8.08
CA SER A 43 -6.09 13.69 7.46
C SER A 43 -7.33 12.87 7.13
N GLN A 44 -7.15 11.65 6.59
CA GLN A 44 -8.27 10.77 6.28
C GLN A 44 -8.92 10.18 7.52
N TRP A 45 -8.13 9.81 8.52
CA TRP A 45 -8.64 9.28 9.77
C TRP A 45 -9.47 10.33 10.52
N PHE A 46 -8.97 11.57 10.64
CA PHE A 46 -9.74 12.69 11.23
C PHE A 46 -11.02 13.02 10.47
N GLY A 47 -11.02 12.84 9.14
CA GLY A 47 -12.18 13.10 8.30
C GLY A 47 -13.31 12.07 8.42
N LEU A 48 -13.15 11.01 9.23
CA LEU A 48 -14.20 10.01 9.44
C LEU A 48 -15.35 10.55 10.27
N HIS A 49 -16.57 10.13 9.91
CA HIS A 49 -17.78 10.45 10.67
C HIS A 49 -17.65 10.04 12.13
N HIS A 50 -18.09 10.92 13.03
CA HIS A 50 -18.06 10.70 14.49
C HIS A 50 -16.67 10.51 15.11
N ASN A 51 -15.58 10.72 14.36
CA ASN A 51 -14.25 10.74 14.94
C ASN A 51 -14.00 12.05 15.69
N ASN A 52 -13.78 11.95 17.00
CA ASN A 52 -13.52 13.08 17.89
C ASN A 52 -12.03 13.40 18.06
N GLY A 53 -11.14 12.68 17.35
CA GLY A 53 -9.69 12.85 17.49
C GLY A 53 -9.08 12.13 18.70
N ASP A 54 -9.78 11.18 19.30
CA ASP A 54 -9.27 10.43 20.45
C ASP A 54 -8.32 9.30 20.04
N PHE A 55 -7.03 9.52 20.31
CA PHE A 55 -5.98 8.55 19.98
C PHE A 55 -5.82 7.40 21.00
N ARG A 56 -6.62 7.32 22.07
CA ARG A 56 -6.46 6.27 23.10
C ARG A 56 -6.54 4.86 22.50
N LEU A 57 -7.49 4.62 21.60
CA LEU A 57 -7.62 3.31 20.94
C LEU A 57 -6.38 3.01 20.09
N VAL A 58 -5.98 3.95 19.22
CA VAL A 58 -4.79 3.81 18.37
C VAL A 58 -3.54 3.55 19.20
N LYS A 59 -3.34 4.26 20.32
CA LYS A 59 -2.18 4.04 21.22
C LYS A 59 -2.16 2.64 21.83
N ASN A 60 -3.32 2.13 22.24
CA ASN A 60 -3.44 0.78 22.77
C ASN A 60 -3.12 -0.25 21.69
N GLU A 61 -3.67 -0.07 20.48
CA GLU A 61 -3.44 -0.97 19.34
C GLU A 61 -1.97 -0.95 18.89
N VAL A 62 -1.31 0.21 18.84
CA VAL A 62 0.14 0.31 18.54
C VAL A 62 0.96 -0.44 19.58
N SER A 63 0.62 -0.27 20.85
CA SER A 63 1.33 -0.93 21.95
C SER A 63 1.13 -2.45 21.95
N GLU A 64 -0.09 -2.91 21.69
CA GLU A 64 -0.42 -4.32 21.53
C GLU A 64 0.32 -4.91 20.32
N TYR A 65 0.23 -4.26 19.17
CA TYR A 65 0.85 -4.73 17.93
C TYR A 65 2.36 -4.88 18.08
N LEU A 66 3.06 -3.85 18.60
CA LEU A 66 4.51 -3.92 18.82
C LEU A 66 4.90 -5.04 19.80
N LYS A 67 4.07 -5.27 20.83
CA LYS A 67 4.31 -6.35 21.80
C LYS A 67 4.11 -7.73 21.17
N VAL A 68 3.02 -7.93 20.45
CA VAL A 68 2.63 -9.24 19.91
C VAL A 68 3.49 -9.60 18.69
N VAL A 69 3.66 -8.68 17.74
CA VAL A 69 4.35 -8.94 16.47
C VAL A 69 5.86 -8.89 16.62
N TYR A 70 6.38 -7.93 17.40
CA TYR A 70 7.82 -7.67 17.47
C TYR A 70 8.44 -7.94 18.85
N GLY A 71 7.64 -8.30 19.87
CA GLY A 71 8.15 -8.48 21.24
C GLY A 71 8.72 -7.20 21.85
N ARG A 72 8.30 -6.02 21.37
CA ARG A 72 8.87 -4.70 21.73
C ARG A 72 7.82 -3.81 22.39
N LYS A 73 8.28 -2.87 23.22
CA LYS A 73 7.43 -1.82 23.78
C LYS A 73 7.38 -0.63 22.84
N ALA A 74 6.20 -0.03 22.71
CA ALA A 74 6.03 1.25 22.02
C ALA A 74 6.84 2.35 22.70
N ARG A 75 7.45 3.24 21.90
CA ARG A 75 7.92 4.53 22.39
C ARG A 75 6.73 5.34 22.86
N VAL A 76 6.84 5.97 24.03
CA VAL A 76 5.72 6.67 24.71
C VAL A 76 5.08 7.73 23.81
N SER A 77 5.88 8.48 23.06
CA SER A 77 5.43 9.57 22.19
C SER A 77 5.12 9.12 20.75
N LEU A 78 5.18 7.84 20.42
CA LEU A 78 5.19 7.39 19.02
C LEU A 78 3.97 7.87 18.22
N VAL A 79 2.77 7.79 18.81
CA VAL A 79 1.53 8.23 18.14
C VAL A 79 1.49 9.75 18.03
N GLU A 80 1.85 10.47 19.09
CA GLU A 80 1.90 11.93 19.09
C GLU A 80 2.93 12.48 18.08
N ASP A 81 4.11 11.88 18.03
CA ASP A 81 5.16 12.26 17.09
C ASP A 81 4.70 12.04 15.65
N PHE A 82 3.98 10.94 15.39
CA PHE A 82 3.37 10.66 14.10
C PHE A 82 2.32 11.71 13.76
N VAL A 83 1.32 11.93 14.62
CA VAL A 83 0.22 12.88 14.40
C VAL A 83 0.73 14.31 14.18
N ASN A 84 1.69 14.76 14.99
CA ASN A 84 2.21 16.12 14.92
C ASN A 84 3.31 16.28 13.87
N LYS A 85 3.73 15.19 13.21
CA LYS A 85 4.87 15.15 12.27
C LYS A 85 6.17 15.64 12.92
N THR A 86 6.33 15.40 14.22
CA THR A 86 7.48 15.83 15.03
C THR A 86 8.38 14.64 15.36
N PHE A 87 9.23 14.25 14.42
CA PHE A 87 10.12 13.10 14.59
C PHE A 87 11.45 13.50 15.23
N SER A 88 11.56 13.42 16.56
CA SER A 88 12.86 13.62 17.24
C SER A 88 13.90 12.57 16.85
N TYR A 89 13.43 11.38 16.45
CA TYR A 89 14.23 10.30 15.89
C TYR A 89 13.50 9.72 14.67
N PRO A 90 14.21 9.17 13.68
CA PRO A 90 13.58 8.48 12.55
C PRO A 90 12.62 7.38 13.03
N ILE A 91 11.41 7.34 12.46
CA ILE A 91 10.50 6.22 12.68
C ILE A 91 11.17 4.94 12.19
N GLN A 92 11.10 3.88 12.99
CA GLN A 92 11.55 2.57 12.56
C GLN A 92 10.46 1.86 11.75
N SER A 93 10.84 1.09 10.73
CA SER A 93 9.92 0.28 9.91
C SER A 93 8.86 -0.48 10.72
N GLY A 94 9.23 -1.17 11.81
CA GLY A 94 8.24 -1.86 12.65
C GLY A 94 7.35 -0.92 13.51
N GLU A 95 7.82 0.29 13.83
CA GLU A 95 6.97 1.32 14.44
C GLU A 95 5.95 1.85 13.42
N PHE A 96 6.38 2.08 12.18
CA PHE A 96 5.47 2.49 11.10
C PHE A 96 4.46 1.41 10.74
N ASP A 97 4.89 0.15 10.69
CA ASP A 97 4.02 -1.02 10.51
C ASP A 97 2.89 -1.04 11.57
N ALA A 98 3.25 -0.82 12.84
CA ALA A 98 2.30 -0.74 13.95
C ALA A 98 1.37 0.48 13.87
N LEU A 99 1.91 1.66 13.51
CA LEU A 99 1.12 2.88 13.30
C LEU A 99 0.11 2.69 12.17
N SER A 100 0.56 2.17 11.02
CA SER A 100 -0.28 1.88 9.87
C SER A 100 -1.38 0.89 10.26
N TYR A 101 -1.05 -0.25 10.88
CA TYR A 101 -2.04 -1.21 11.36
C TYR A 101 -3.12 -0.56 12.22
N SER A 102 -2.72 0.20 13.24
CA SER A 102 -3.62 0.75 14.25
C SER A 102 -4.53 1.86 13.68
N PHE A 103 -3.98 2.77 12.86
CA PHE A 103 -4.81 3.80 12.25
C PHE A 103 -5.81 3.24 11.25
N TYR A 104 -5.41 2.26 10.43
CA TYR A 104 -6.32 1.62 9.47
C TYR A 104 -7.36 0.75 10.18
N ARG A 105 -6.97 -0.03 11.19
CA ARG A 105 -7.90 -0.80 12.02
C ARG A 105 -8.94 0.09 12.68
N SER A 106 -8.49 1.17 13.33
CA SER A 106 -9.38 2.17 13.92
C SER A 106 -10.31 2.78 12.87
N ALA A 107 -9.79 3.18 11.70
CA ALA A 107 -10.60 3.73 10.61
C ALA A 107 -11.69 2.75 10.15
N PHE A 108 -11.31 1.49 9.94
CA PHE A 108 -12.21 0.44 9.46
C PHE A 108 -13.30 0.08 10.47
N GLN A 109 -12.99 0.15 11.77
CA GLN A 109 -13.98 0.02 12.84
C GLN A 109 -14.91 1.23 12.93
N PHE A 110 -14.40 2.46 12.74
CA PHE A 110 -15.25 3.66 12.69
C PHE A 110 -16.25 3.57 11.53
N ILE A 111 -15.79 3.16 10.34
CA ILE A 111 -16.65 2.95 9.17
C ILE A 111 -17.69 1.87 9.45
N GLU A 112 -17.30 0.74 10.04
CA GLU A 112 -18.21 -0.36 10.37
C GLU A 112 -19.29 0.06 11.37
N ASN A 113 -18.90 0.73 12.45
CA ASN A 113 -19.81 1.18 13.50
C ASN A 113 -20.81 2.23 13.02
N HIS A 114 -20.46 3.00 11.98
CA HIS A 114 -21.29 4.07 11.42
C HIS A 114 -21.71 3.77 9.98
N LEU A 115 -21.74 2.50 9.58
CA LEU A 115 -21.96 2.10 8.18
C LEU A 115 -23.23 2.69 7.57
N LYS A 116 -24.27 2.91 8.39
CA LYS A 116 -25.55 3.51 7.96
C LYS A 116 -25.42 4.94 7.43
N GLU A 117 -24.33 5.63 7.73
CA GLU A 117 -24.05 6.99 7.26
C GLU A 117 -23.29 7.00 5.93
N TYR A 118 -22.84 5.83 5.47
CA TYR A 118 -22.15 5.68 4.20
C TYR A 118 -23.08 5.08 3.14
N GLU A 119 -22.89 5.48 1.89
CA GLU A 119 -23.73 5.06 0.76
C GLU A 119 -23.38 3.67 0.20
N GLN A 120 -22.19 3.15 0.52
CA GLN A 120 -21.67 1.91 -0.06
C GLN A 120 -21.51 0.81 0.99
N SER A 121 -21.24 -0.41 0.51
CA SER A 121 -20.88 -1.53 1.37
C SER A 121 -19.62 -1.26 2.19
N LEU A 122 -19.50 -1.94 3.33
CA LEU A 122 -18.36 -1.83 4.24
C LEU A 122 -17.02 -2.03 3.52
N THR A 123 -16.90 -3.09 2.72
CA THR A 123 -15.71 -3.38 1.92
C THR A 123 -15.36 -2.21 0.99
N ARG A 124 -16.36 -1.63 0.33
CA ARG A 124 -16.12 -0.52 -0.60
C ARG A 124 -15.69 0.75 0.12
N GLU A 125 -16.22 1.04 1.30
CA GLU A 125 -15.81 2.20 2.09
C GLU A 125 -14.41 2.05 2.69
N ARG A 126 -14.04 0.86 3.16
CA ARG A 126 -12.66 0.58 3.61
C ARG A 126 -11.65 0.73 2.46
N ARG A 127 -11.99 0.24 1.27
CA ARG A 127 -11.20 0.47 0.04
C ARG A 127 -11.11 1.95 -0.34
N ARG A 128 -12.23 2.69 -0.25
CA ARG A 128 -12.26 4.15 -0.51
C ARG A 128 -11.36 4.92 0.46
N PHE A 129 -11.39 4.58 1.75
CA PHE A 129 -10.48 5.16 2.74
C PHE A 129 -9.02 4.96 2.31
N THR A 130 -8.64 3.72 2.02
CA THR A 130 -7.28 3.37 1.58
C THR A 130 -6.89 4.10 0.29
N LYS A 131 -7.82 4.20 -0.68
CA LYS A 131 -7.60 4.95 -1.93
C LYS A 131 -7.35 6.43 -1.68
N ARG A 132 -8.12 7.07 -0.79
CA ARG A 132 -7.91 8.49 -0.45
C ARG A 132 -6.55 8.72 0.23
N VAL A 133 -6.11 7.81 1.10
CA VAL A 133 -4.76 7.88 1.70
C VAL A 133 -3.68 7.78 0.61
N GLY A 134 -3.76 6.78 -0.27
CA GLY A 134 -2.79 6.60 -1.36
C GLY A 134 -2.75 7.79 -2.32
N LYS A 135 -3.91 8.38 -2.63
CA LYS A 135 -4.03 9.59 -3.46
C LYS A 135 -3.30 10.79 -2.85
N ILE A 136 -3.54 11.07 -1.56
CA ILE A 136 -2.89 12.20 -0.87
C ILE A 136 -1.38 11.98 -0.77
N PHE A 137 -0.95 10.75 -0.47
CA PHE A 137 0.46 10.43 -0.43
C PHE A 137 1.12 10.62 -1.80
N PHE A 138 0.50 10.07 -2.87
CA PHE A 138 1.03 10.21 -4.22
C PHE A 138 1.13 11.66 -4.66
N GLN A 139 0.14 12.50 -4.35
CA GLN A 139 0.17 13.92 -4.69
C GLN A 139 1.36 14.65 -4.04
N GLN A 140 1.64 14.35 -2.78
CA GLN A 140 2.81 14.91 -2.07
C GLN A 140 4.12 14.42 -2.69
N VAL A 141 4.25 13.11 -2.96
CA VAL A 141 5.44 12.53 -3.61
C VAL A 141 5.64 13.10 -5.01
N ARG A 142 4.57 13.19 -5.81
CA ARG A 142 4.58 13.76 -7.15
C ARG A 142 5.08 15.19 -7.14
N HIS A 143 4.60 16.00 -6.19
CA HIS A 143 5.06 17.38 -6.03
C HIS A 143 6.54 17.43 -5.60
N TYR A 144 6.92 16.65 -4.59
CA TYR A 144 8.28 16.59 -4.06
C TYR A 144 9.32 16.16 -5.09
N LEU A 145 9.01 15.14 -5.89
CA LEU A 145 9.88 14.63 -6.94
C LEU A 145 9.72 15.37 -8.27
N ASN A 146 8.75 16.28 -8.38
CA ASN A 146 8.33 16.91 -9.63
C ASN A 146 8.12 15.89 -10.76
N LEU A 147 7.31 14.84 -10.51
CA LEU A 147 7.13 13.75 -11.48
C LEU A 147 6.45 14.26 -12.76
N ASP A 148 7.12 14.01 -13.88
CA ASP A 148 6.69 14.41 -15.21
C ASP A 148 5.80 13.34 -15.85
N LEU A 149 4.55 13.27 -15.40
CA LEU A 149 3.56 12.33 -15.95
C LEU A 149 3.04 12.81 -17.32
N PRO A 150 2.97 11.93 -18.34
CA PRO A 150 2.40 12.28 -19.63
C PRO A 150 0.87 12.40 -19.58
N ILE A 151 0.30 13.16 -20.51
CA ILE A 151 -1.15 13.19 -20.75
C ILE A 151 -1.46 12.03 -21.69
N GLY A 152 -1.60 10.83 -21.12
CA GLY A 152 -1.86 9.60 -21.87
C GLY A 152 -0.61 8.77 -22.21
N LEU A 153 -0.81 7.52 -22.62
CA LEU A 153 0.21 6.56 -23.07
C LEU A 153 -0.09 6.15 -24.51
N THR A 154 0.16 7.05 -25.47
CA THR A 154 -0.22 6.88 -26.88
C THR A 154 0.98 6.88 -27.84
N TYR A 155 2.20 7.05 -27.34
CA TYR A 155 3.42 7.09 -28.14
C TYR A 155 4.67 6.83 -27.28
N GLU A 156 5.76 6.40 -27.90
CA GLU A 156 6.98 5.98 -27.21
C GLU A 156 7.53 7.00 -26.18
N PRO A 157 7.68 8.30 -26.50
CA PRO A 157 8.09 9.30 -25.50
C PRO A 157 7.19 9.37 -24.26
N SER A 158 5.88 9.14 -24.37
CA SER A 158 5.00 9.09 -23.19
C SER A 158 5.31 7.89 -22.30
N PHE A 159 5.63 6.73 -22.91
CA PHE A 159 6.03 5.54 -22.18
C PHE A 159 7.39 5.70 -21.50
N ILE A 160 8.35 6.37 -22.15
CA ILE A 160 9.65 6.72 -21.54
C ILE A 160 9.44 7.59 -20.29
N ARG A 161 8.54 8.59 -20.36
CA ARG A 161 8.20 9.46 -19.22
C ARG A 161 7.53 8.70 -18.08
N LEU A 162 6.65 7.75 -18.39
CA LEU A 162 6.06 6.84 -17.40
C LEU A 162 7.15 6.02 -16.69
N LYS A 163 8.01 5.34 -17.44
CA LYS A 163 9.10 4.52 -16.87
C LYS A 163 10.01 5.35 -15.96
N ALA A 164 10.40 6.55 -16.40
CA ALA A 164 11.20 7.46 -15.58
C ALA A 164 10.47 7.87 -14.29
N SER A 165 9.16 8.14 -14.36
CA SER A 165 8.36 8.50 -13.19
C SER A 165 8.21 7.34 -12.19
N LEU A 166 8.00 6.12 -12.68
CA LEU A 166 7.98 4.91 -11.85
C LEU A 166 9.34 4.65 -11.20
N GLN A 167 10.43 4.80 -11.95
CA GLN A 167 11.79 4.65 -11.42
C GLN A 167 12.10 5.68 -10.33
N ASN A 168 11.67 6.94 -10.51
CA ASN A 168 11.84 7.99 -9.51
C ASN A 168 11.01 7.70 -8.25
N LEU A 169 9.75 7.27 -8.41
CA LEU A 169 8.91 6.84 -7.29
C LEU A 169 9.55 5.66 -6.53
N GLY A 170 10.02 4.64 -7.24
CA GLY A 170 10.69 3.50 -6.64
C GLY A 170 11.97 3.86 -5.91
N THR A 171 12.77 4.73 -6.50
CA THR A 171 13.98 5.27 -5.86
C THR A 171 13.63 6.03 -4.58
N PHE A 172 12.57 6.84 -4.60
CA PHE A 172 12.06 7.50 -3.40
C PHE A 172 11.64 6.49 -2.33
N LEU A 173 10.81 5.50 -2.66
CA LEU A 173 10.34 4.50 -1.71
C LEU A 173 11.48 3.69 -1.08
N LYS A 174 12.52 3.35 -1.86
CA LYS A 174 13.72 2.67 -1.35
C LYS A 174 14.58 3.58 -0.49
N THR A 175 14.89 4.78 -0.96
CA THR A 175 15.79 5.72 -0.24
C THR A 175 15.17 6.24 1.06
N GLN A 176 13.85 6.37 1.09
CA GLN A 176 13.10 6.69 2.30
C GLN A 176 12.81 5.46 3.18
N GLY A 177 13.31 4.28 2.82
CA GLY A 177 13.19 3.07 3.61
C GLY A 177 11.79 2.47 3.65
N TYR A 178 10.81 2.91 2.85
CA TYR A 178 9.54 2.19 2.77
C TYR A 178 9.73 0.78 2.22
N LEU A 179 10.57 0.65 1.19
CA LEU A 179 11.07 -0.61 0.67
C LEU A 179 12.52 -0.79 1.13
N ARG A 180 12.85 -1.97 1.66
CA ARG A 180 14.18 -2.18 2.23
C ARG A 180 15.27 -2.28 1.17
N ASP A 181 15.02 -3.01 0.09
CA ASP A 181 16.09 -3.40 -0.84
C ASP A 181 15.70 -3.43 -2.32
N HIS A 182 14.42 -3.62 -2.67
CA HIS A 182 14.00 -3.78 -4.07
C HIS A 182 12.76 -2.97 -4.44
N PHE A 183 12.76 -2.48 -5.68
CA PHE A 183 11.63 -1.89 -6.38
C PHE A 183 11.88 -2.15 -7.87
N ASP A 184 10.90 -2.68 -8.57
CA ASP A 184 10.89 -2.72 -10.03
C ASP A 184 9.46 -2.68 -10.55
N PHE A 185 9.26 -2.11 -11.74
CA PHE A 185 7.99 -2.11 -12.44
C PHE A 185 8.23 -2.56 -13.88
N LYS A 186 8.05 -3.86 -14.12
CA LYS A 186 8.47 -4.53 -15.35
C LYS A 186 7.33 -4.60 -16.36
N PHE A 187 7.65 -4.29 -17.61
CA PHE A 187 6.72 -4.35 -18.74
C PHE A 187 6.98 -5.53 -19.68
N ASP A 188 8.12 -6.21 -19.51
CA ASP A 188 8.44 -7.48 -20.15
C ASP A 188 8.06 -8.64 -19.22
N LEU A 189 7.18 -9.51 -19.69
CA LEU A 189 6.42 -10.47 -18.92
C LEU A 189 6.33 -11.81 -19.62
N ASP A 190 6.55 -12.86 -18.85
CA ASP A 190 6.25 -14.24 -19.20
C ASP A 190 5.79 -14.96 -17.92
N VAL A 191 4.48 -14.92 -17.67
CA VAL A 191 3.87 -15.36 -16.40
C VAL A 191 2.61 -16.18 -16.64
N GLU A 192 2.21 -16.97 -15.64
CA GLU A 192 0.92 -17.66 -15.61
C GLU A 192 -0.08 -16.88 -14.75
N TYR A 193 -1.28 -16.67 -15.28
CA TYR A 193 -2.37 -15.96 -14.61
C TYR A 193 -3.71 -16.59 -15.01
N ALA A 194 -4.52 -16.98 -14.02
CA ALA A 194 -5.82 -17.63 -14.24
C ALA A 194 -5.77 -18.81 -15.24
N GLY A 195 -4.72 -19.64 -15.15
CA GLY A 195 -4.48 -20.78 -16.04
C GLY A 195 -4.13 -20.42 -17.49
N LYS A 196 -3.79 -19.15 -17.76
CA LYS A 196 -3.34 -18.65 -19.05
C LYS A 196 -1.94 -18.06 -18.93
N ARG A 197 -1.10 -18.35 -19.91
CA ARG A 197 0.20 -17.72 -20.03
C ARG A 197 0.04 -16.31 -20.62
N ILE A 198 0.49 -15.29 -19.90
CA ILE A 198 0.60 -13.91 -20.39
C ILE A 198 2.04 -13.70 -20.82
N VAL A 199 2.23 -13.44 -22.11
CA VAL A 199 3.52 -13.06 -22.70
C VAL A 199 3.39 -11.68 -23.33
N GLN A 200 4.22 -10.75 -22.88
CA GLN A 200 4.26 -9.38 -23.39
C GLN A 200 5.70 -8.88 -23.30
N THR A 201 6.27 -8.42 -24.41
CA THR A 201 7.55 -7.68 -24.38
C THR A 201 7.29 -6.22 -24.01
N GLU A 202 8.28 -5.53 -23.42
CA GLU A 202 8.18 -4.10 -23.11
C GLU A 202 7.78 -3.25 -24.34
N SER A 203 8.34 -3.54 -25.53
CA SER A 203 8.03 -2.82 -26.77
C SER A 203 6.58 -2.99 -27.24
N ALA A 204 5.90 -4.06 -26.81
CA ALA A 204 4.51 -4.34 -27.16
C ALA A 204 3.51 -3.68 -26.19
N PHE A 205 3.97 -3.06 -25.11
CA PHE A 205 3.10 -2.49 -24.09
C PHE A 205 2.12 -1.45 -24.65
N LEU A 206 2.63 -0.49 -25.43
CA LEU A 206 1.79 0.56 -26.04
C LEU A 206 0.84 -0.03 -27.08
N ASP A 207 1.33 -0.91 -27.94
CA ASP A 207 0.51 -1.57 -28.97
C ASP A 207 -0.63 -2.40 -28.34
N ASN A 208 -0.38 -3.05 -27.20
CA ASN A 208 -1.40 -3.77 -26.45
C ASN A 208 -2.45 -2.83 -25.86
N LEU A 209 -2.04 -1.71 -25.27
CA LEU A 209 -2.98 -0.70 -24.77
C LEU A 209 -3.84 -0.10 -25.89
N GLU A 210 -3.25 0.16 -27.06
CA GLU A 210 -3.96 0.75 -28.20
C GLU A 210 -4.93 -0.24 -28.86
N ASN A 211 -4.47 -1.45 -29.17
CA ASN A 211 -5.23 -2.41 -29.97
C ASN A 211 -6.18 -3.27 -29.13
N ASN A 212 -5.78 -3.62 -27.90
CA ASN A 212 -6.53 -4.53 -27.03
C ASN A 212 -7.19 -3.81 -25.86
N GLY A 213 -6.86 -2.54 -25.62
CA GLY A 213 -7.36 -1.76 -24.48
C GLY A 213 -6.79 -2.19 -23.13
N ILE A 214 -5.82 -3.10 -23.12
CA ILE A 214 -5.25 -3.73 -21.92
C ILE A 214 -3.78 -4.06 -22.14
N ALA A 215 -2.96 -3.80 -21.13
CA ALA A 215 -1.59 -4.28 -21.02
C ALA A 215 -1.29 -4.67 -19.58
N TYR A 216 -0.20 -5.40 -19.38
CA TYR A 216 0.18 -5.90 -18.07
C TYR A 216 1.54 -5.36 -17.62
N ALA A 217 1.79 -5.37 -16.32
CA ALA A 217 3.09 -5.11 -15.73
C ALA A 217 3.29 -5.93 -14.45
N LEU A 218 4.52 -6.16 -14.03
CA LEU A 218 4.83 -6.72 -12.72
C LEU A 218 5.38 -5.63 -11.82
N TYR A 219 4.80 -5.52 -10.63
CA TYR A 219 5.32 -4.69 -9.58
C TYR A 219 6.07 -5.56 -8.57
N GLU A 220 7.38 -5.35 -8.45
CA GLU A 220 8.22 -6.07 -7.50
C GLU A 220 8.64 -5.17 -6.34
N MET A 221 8.41 -5.62 -5.11
CA MET A 221 8.76 -4.92 -3.89
C MET A 221 9.64 -5.79 -2.98
N GLY A 222 10.73 -5.21 -2.49
CA GLY A 222 11.61 -5.85 -1.52
C GLY A 222 11.33 -5.38 -0.12
N TYR A 223 10.79 -6.27 0.70
CA TYR A 223 10.41 -6.02 2.10
C TYR A 223 9.66 -4.69 2.32
N PRO A 224 8.46 -4.51 1.75
CA PRO A 224 7.66 -3.32 2.04
C PRO A 224 7.34 -3.26 3.52
N ALA A 225 7.57 -2.11 4.15
CA ALA A 225 7.50 -1.94 5.61
C ALA A 225 6.16 -2.35 6.25
N ILE A 226 5.09 -2.41 5.45
CA ILE A 226 3.73 -2.71 5.89
C ILE A 226 3.28 -4.16 5.62
N LEU A 227 4.14 -5.02 5.05
CA LEU A 227 3.71 -6.37 4.70
C LEU A 227 3.10 -7.14 5.88
N PRO A 228 3.72 -7.15 7.08
CA PRO A 228 3.14 -7.86 8.20
C PRO A 228 1.77 -7.32 8.57
N SER A 229 1.65 -6.00 8.70
CA SER A 229 0.37 -5.38 9.07
C SER A 229 -0.71 -5.49 8.01
N ALA A 230 -0.38 -5.51 6.72
CA ALA A 230 -1.36 -5.74 5.65
C ALA A 230 -2.00 -7.13 5.77
N VAL A 231 -1.17 -8.16 5.95
CA VAL A 231 -1.63 -9.55 6.16
C VAL A 231 -2.45 -9.67 7.45
N TYR A 232 -1.93 -9.15 8.56
CA TYR A 232 -2.64 -9.23 9.83
C TYR A 232 -3.94 -8.44 9.84
N LEU A 233 -4.00 -7.28 9.19
CA LEU A 233 -5.25 -6.52 9.10
C LEU A 233 -6.29 -7.24 8.26
N TYR A 234 -5.89 -7.88 7.15
CA TYR A 234 -6.79 -8.72 6.36
C TYR A 234 -7.39 -9.85 7.20
N HIS A 235 -6.58 -10.58 7.95
CA HIS A 235 -7.07 -11.70 8.76
C HIS A 235 -7.86 -11.28 10.01
N THR A 236 -7.61 -10.08 10.55
CA THR A 236 -8.32 -9.60 11.75
C THR A 236 -9.58 -8.78 11.45
N ILE A 237 -9.63 -8.06 10.33
CA ILE A 237 -10.73 -7.12 9.99
C ILE A 237 -11.37 -7.44 8.62
N GLY A 238 -10.72 -8.24 7.77
CA GLY A 238 -11.23 -8.63 6.44
C GLY A 238 -10.83 -7.67 5.31
N GLU A 239 -9.94 -6.70 5.56
CA GLU A 239 -9.44 -5.77 4.54
C GLU A 239 -8.01 -5.32 4.92
N ALA A 240 -7.17 -5.10 3.92
CA ALA A 240 -5.78 -4.73 4.12
C ALA A 240 -5.51 -3.26 3.76
N GLN A 241 -4.42 -2.72 4.31
CA GLN A 241 -3.98 -1.34 4.11
C GLN A 241 -3.08 -1.20 2.87
N HIS A 242 -3.62 -1.43 1.67
CA HIS A 242 -2.87 -1.45 0.39
C HIS A 242 -2.48 -0.06 -0.15
N HIS A 243 -2.02 0.89 0.67
CA HIS A 243 -1.79 2.27 0.20
C HIS A 243 -0.66 2.40 -0.84
N SER A 244 0.35 1.52 -0.84
CA SER A 244 1.38 1.47 -1.89
C SER A 244 0.76 1.17 -3.26
N SER A 245 -0.08 0.15 -3.34
CA SER A 245 -0.81 -0.19 -4.56
C SER A 245 -1.70 1.00 -4.97
N ARG A 246 -2.44 1.60 -4.04
CA ARG A 246 -3.26 2.81 -4.33
C ARG A 246 -2.45 4.01 -4.85
N THR A 247 -1.17 4.10 -4.51
CA THR A 247 -0.25 5.14 -5.02
C THR A 247 0.03 4.92 -6.51
N ILE A 248 0.26 3.67 -6.92
CA ILE A 248 0.44 3.30 -8.33
C ILE A 248 -0.87 3.47 -9.12
N GLU A 249 -2.01 3.09 -8.54
CA GLU A 249 -3.33 3.31 -9.15
C GLU A 249 -3.55 4.80 -9.47
N GLU A 250 -3.28 5.70 -8.53
CA GLU A 250 -3.43 7.14 -8.75
C GLU A 250 -2.46 7.66 -9.82
N LEU A 251 -1.23 7.12 -9.89
CA LEU A 251 -0.27 7.47 -10.95
C LEU A 251 -0.86 7.20 -12.35
N PHE A 252 -1.49 6.04 -12.54
CA PHE A 252 -2.16 5.68 -13.80
C PHE A 252 -3.46 6.46 -14.03
N GLU A 253 -4.24 6.70 -12.97
CA GLU A 253 -5.48 7.48 -13.05
C GLU A 253 -5.22 8.90 -13.57
N LEU A 254 -4.13 9.55 -13.14
CA LEU A 254 -3.74 10.87 -13.63
C LEU A 254 -3.34 10.91 -15.11
N MET A 255 -3.02 9.75 -15.71
CA MET A 255 -2.73 9.61 -17.13
C MET A 255 -3.97 9.16 -17.94
N GLY A 256 -5.11 8.96 -17.29
CA GLY A 256 -6.35 8.48 -17.93
C GLY A 256 -6.44 6.96 -18.08
N TYR A 257 -5.77 6.20 -17.21
CA TYR A 257 -5.80 4.73 -17.21
C TYR A 257 -6.29 4.20 -15.87
N GLU A 258 -7.01 3.08 -15.91
CA GLU A 258 -7.28 2.26 -14.74
C GLU A 258 -6.13 1.26 -14.61
N ALA A 259 -5.48 1.21 -13.45
CA ALA A 259 -4.51 0.19 -13.12
C ALA A 259 -4.94 -0.52 -11.84
N ARG A 260 -4.73 -1.82 -11.75
CA ARG A 260 -5.03 -2.61 -10.55
C ARG A 260 -4.20 -3.87 -10.48
N GLU A 261 -3.90 -4.31 -9.26
CA GLU A 261 -3.39 -5.65 -8.97
C GLU A 261 -4.43 -6.71 -9.37
N THR A 262 -3.95 -7.89 -9.76
CA THR A 262 -4.77 -9.06 -10.09
C THR A 262 -4.75 -10.09 -8.97
N ASP A 263 -5.93 -10.62 -8.60
CA ASP A 263 -6.10 -11.47 -7.41
C ASP A 263 -5.64 -12.93 -7.62
N ASP A 264 -5.58 -13.41 -8.87
CA ASP A 264 -5.29 -14.82 -9.24
C ASP A 264 -3.84 -15.03 -9.75
N PHE A 265 -2.92 -14.14 -9.42
CA PHE A 265 -1.52 -14.24 -9.83
C PHE A 265 -0.74 -15.19 -8.91
N ASP A 266 -0.05 -16.17 -9.51
CA ASP A 266 0.86 -17.06 -8.80
C ASP A 266 2.31 -16.54 -8.88
N PRO A 267 2.92 -16.05 -7.79
CA PRO A 267 4.29 -15.56 -7.77
C PRO A 267 5.34 -16.70 -7.74
N MET A 268 4.95 -17.96 -7.97
CA MET A 268 5.88 -19.08 -8.08
C MET A 268 6.96 -18.82 -9.14
N GLY A 269 8.23 -18.86 -8.71
CA GLY A 269 9.40 -18.51 -9.54
C GLY A 269 10.11 -17.21 -9.14
N TYR A 270 9.50 -16.40 -8.26
CA TYR A 270 10.15 -15.23 -7.67
C TYR A 270 10.80 -15.56 -6.32
N PRO A 271 11.88 -14.85 -5.92
CA PRO A 271 12.48 -15.03 -4.60
C PRO A 271 11.46 -14.81 -3.48
N SER A 272 11.44 -15.70 -2.48
CA SER A 272 10.50 -15.65 -1.36
C SER A 272 10.60 -14.40 -0.49
N ASN A 273 11.65 -13.60 -0.69
CA ASN A 273 11.88 -12.34 0.00
C ASN A 273 11.35 -11.11 -0.75
N ARG A 274 10.56 -11.32 -1.81
CA ARG A 274 9.92 -10.27 -2.60
C ARG A 274 8.41 -10.44 -2.60
N VAL A 275 7.70 -9.32 -2.54
CA VAL A 275 6.30 -9.25 -2.92
C VAL A 275 6.26 -8.93 -4.40
N VAL A 276 5.54 -9.73 -5.17
CA VAL A 276 5.41 -9.54 -6.62
C VAL A 276 3.92 -9.57 -6.95
N GLU A 277 3.48 -8.53 -7.62
CA GLU A 277 2.08 -8.33 -8.02
C GLU A 277 2.01 -8.24 -9.54
N LEU A 278 1.07 -8.94 -10.15
CA LEU A 278 0.72 -8.72 -11.55
C LEU A 278 -0.34 -7.62 -11.62
N TRP A 279 -0.06 -6.61 -12.43
CA TRP A 279 -0.89 -5.44 -12.63
C TRP A 279 -1.52 -5.48 -14.02
N GLU A 280 -2.81 -5.18 -14.05
CA GLU A 280 -3.61 -4.97 -15.25
C GLU A 280 -3.82 -3.47 -15.46
N ILE A 281 -3.46 -2.96 -16.63
CA ILE A 281 -3.57 -1.54 -17.00
C ILE A 281 -4.52 -1.43 -18.19
N ARG A 282 -5.58 -0.64 -18.05
CA ARG A 282 -6.65 -0.46 -19.02
C ARG A 282 -6.84 1.01 -19.36
N LYS A 283 -7.18 1.28 -20.62
CA LYS A 283 -7.59 2.63 -21.05
C LYS A 283 -9.02 2.90 -20.55
N CYS A 284 -9.22 4.03 -19.87
CA CYS A 284 -10.55 4.48 -19.44
C CYS A 284 -11.42 4.96 -20.61
#